data_AF-A0A8C2Z6E6-F1
#
_entry.id   AF-A0A8C2Z6E6-F1
#
_cell.length_a   1.000
_cell.length_b   1.000
_cell.length_c   1.000
_cell.angle_alpha   90.00
_cell.angle_beta   90.00
_cell.angle_gamma   90.00
#
_symmetry.space_group_name_H-M   'P 1'
#
loop_
_entity.id
_entity.type
_entity.pdbx_description
1 polymer ?
#
loop_
_entity_poly.entity_id
_entity_poly.type
_entity_poly.pdbx_seq_one_letter_code
_entity_poly.pdbx_strand_id
1 'polypeptide(L)'
;MCVSSRRPPQLLQDCKTQPCPPRWETGEWSSCSATCGVGLMTRTVACTHRPSRDSNRTEVLRDEDCQSPKPSPVQACNRFDCPPMWDTRDWGQCSQSCGGGFQRRQVLCKQRLADGSILELPDTFCPSKSPANQQPCAKRECPPQWVTTDWTQCSVTCGNGIQRLQAVCRKQREDGGHWTVDSENCSPMARPTRIRPCSLRLCESKRPSDWLYVIHLYRFIVCS
;
A
#
# COMPACT_ATOMS: atom_id res chain seq x y z
N MET A 1 -64.90 -8.19 74.07
CA MET A 1 -65.26 -8.62 72.70
C MET A 1 -65.47 -7.36 71.85
N CYS A 2 -64.59 -7.08 70.90
CA CYS A 2 -64.81 -5.97 69.95
C CYS A 2 -65.77 -6.43 68.85
N VAL A 3 -66.83 -5.66 68.60
CA VAL A 3 -67.85 -5.97 67.59
C VAL A 3 -67.32 -5.56 66.21
N SER A 4 -67.11 -6.55 65.34
CA SER A 4 -66.47 -6.41 64.03
C SER A 4 -67.18 -5.47 63.04
N SER A 5 -68.40 -5.04 63.34
CA SER A 5 -69.29 -4.27 62.45
C SER A 5 -69.04 -2.76 62.40
N ARG A 6 -68.12 -2.23 63.21
CA ARG A 6 -67.78 -0.79 63.24
C ARG A 6 -66.35 -0.49 62.82
N ARG A 7 -65.71 -1.36 62.04
CA ARG A 7 -64.42 -1.05 61.41
C ARG A 7 -64.69 -0.06 60.25
N PRO A 8 -64.16 1.18 60.30
CA PRO A 8 -64.29 2.12 59.18
C PRO A 8 -63.74 1.49 57.90
N PRO A 9 -64.31 1.79 56.71
CA PRO A 9 -63.72 1.37 55.45
C PRO A 9 -62.26 1.84 55.41
N GLN A 10 -61.37 1.00 54.86
CA GLN A 10 -59.95 1.32 54.74
C GLN A 10 -59.80 2.58 53.87
N LEU A 11 -59.56 3.74 54.50
CA LEU A 11 -59.23 5.01 53.85
C LEU A 11 -57.75 5.05 53.40
N LEU A 12 -57.20 3.90 53.02
CA LEU A 12 -55.89 3.81 52.38
C LEU A 12 -56.16 3.78 50.88
N GLN A 13 -56.12 4.97 50.27
CA GLN A 13 -56.09 5.07 48.82
C GLN A 13 -54.68 4.66 48.38
N ASP A 14 -54.59 3.61 47.57
CA ASP A 14 -53.33 3.19 46.98
C ASP A 14 -52.73 4.35 46.18
N CYS A 15 -51.57 4.83 46.63
CA CYS A 15 -50.82 5.82 45.88
C CYS A 15 -50.12 5.13 44.70
N LYS A 16 -50.17 5.76 43.51
CA LYS A 16 -49.61 5.28 42.22
C LYS A 16 -50.42 4.16 41.55
N THR A 17 -51.71 4.42 41.28
CA THR A 17 -52.60 3.53 40.51
C THR A 17 -52.30 3.47 39.01
N GLN A 18 -51.48 4.40 38.48
CA GLN A 18 -51.11 4.43 37.07
C GLN A 18 -49.81 3.65 36.78
N PRO A 19 -49.72 2.95 35.62
CA PRO A 19 -48.48 2.31 35.19
C PRO A 19 -47.35 3.33 35.06
N CYS A 20 -46.14 2.91 35.40
CA CYS A 20 -44.96 3.78 35.34
C CYS A 20 -44.65 4.11 33.88
N PRO A 21 -44.30 5.36 33.52
CA PRO A 21 -43.96 5.70 32.15
C PRO A 21 -42.73 4.91 31.65
N PRO A 22 -42.58 4.73 30.32
CA PRO A 22 -41.39 4.12 29.74
C PRO A 22 -40.10 4.79 30.21
N ARG A 23 -39.08 3.97 30.50
CA ARG A 23 -37.79 4.44 30.99
C ARG A 23 -36.64 3.66 30.36
N TRP A 24 -35.47 4.27 30.32
CA TRP A 24 -34.25 3.58 29.92
C TRP A 24 -33.80 2.61 31.01
N GLU A 25 -33.58 1.37 30.63
CA GLU A 25 -32.87 0.39 31.45
C GLU A 25 -31.53 0.04 30.78
N THR A 26 -30.48 0.05 31.60
CA THR A 26 -29.11 -0.25 31.17
C THR A 26 -28.65 -1.56 31.79
N GLY A 27 -28.06 -2.43 30.98
CA GLY A 27 -27.38 -3.62 31.48
C GLY A 27 -26.01 -3.32 32.08
N GLU A 28 -25.36 -4.37 32.56
CA GLU A 28 -23.98 -4.32 33.04
C GLU A 28 -23.01 -3.95 31.91
N TRP A 29 -21.92 -3.28 32.28
CA TRP A 29 -20.83 -3.01 31.36
C TRP A 29 -20.08 -4.31 31.03
N SER A 30 -19.71 -4.46 29.76
CA SER A 30 -18.77 -5.48 29.31
C SER A 30 -17.40 -5.28 29.94
N SER A 31 -16.55 -6.30 29.85
CA SER A 31 -15.12 -6.11 30.05
C SER A 31 -14.57 -5.09 29.05
N CYS A 32 -13.47 -4.45 29.44
CA CYS A 32 -12.81 -3.48 28.59
C CYS A 32 -12.20 -4.17 27.35
N SER A 33 -12.36 -3.56 26.16
CA SER A 33 -11.89 -4.12 24.89
C SER A 33 -10.35 -4.23 24.79
N ALA A 34 -9.64 -3.50 25.64
CA ALA A 34 -8.19 -3.54 25.75
C ALA A 34 -7.81 -3.68 27.23
N THR A 35 -6.57 -4.10 27.50
CA THR A 35 -6.02 -4.16 28.86
C THR A 35 -5.13 -2.97 29.19
N CYS A 36 -4.71 -2.20 28.17
CA CYS A 36 -3.89 -1.00 28.28
C CYS A 36 -4.23 -0.02 27.14
N GLY A 37 -3.78 1.22 27.23
CA GLY A 37 -4.11 2.27 26.27
C GLY A 37 -5.61 2.60 26.29
N VAL A 38 -6.17 3.01 25.16
CA VAL A 38 -7.61 3.30 25.04
C VAL A 38 -8.39 2.01 24.83
N GLY A 39 -9.24 1.67 25.79
CA GLY A 39 -10.24 0.62 25.65
C GLY A 39 -11.65 1.16 25.67
N LEU A 40 -12.59 0.37 25.17
CA LEU A 40 -14.03 0.67 25.21
C LEU A 40 -14.76 -0.47 25.92
N MET A 41 -15.72 -0.12 26.76
CA MET A 41 -16.68 -1.05 27.32
C MET A 41 -18.06 -0.69 26.77
N THR A 42 -18.89 -1.72 26.60
CA THR A 42 -20.21 -1.61 26.00
C THR A 42 -21.26 -2.16 26.95
N ARG A 43 -22.48 -1.63 26.89
CA ARG A 43 -23.61 -2.16 27.66
C ARG A 43 -24.88 -2.13 26.83
N THR A 44 -25.84 -2.94 27.22
CA THR A 44 -27.18 -2.87 26.64
C THR A 44 -27.93 -1.65 27.17
N VAL A 45 -28.68 -0.98 26.29
CA VAL A 45 -29.55 0.15 26.64
C VAL A 45 -30.85 -0.07 25.90
N ALA A 46 -31.93 -0.32 26.64
CA ALA A 46 -33.24 -0.61 26.08
C ALA A 46 -34.29 0.29 26.73
N CYS A 47 -35.25 0.78 25.95
CA CYS A 47 -36.43 1.43 26.49
C CYS A 47 -37.36 0.34 27.02
N THR A 48 -37.76 0.42 28.29
CA THR A 48 -38.63 -0.57 28.89
C THR A 48 -39.82 0.04 29.62
N HIS A 49 -40.92 -0.72 29.65
CA HIS A 49 -42.15 -0.33 30.30
C HIS A 49 -42.69 -1.48 31.15
N ARG A 50 -43.19 -1.13 32.35
CA ARG A 50 -43.84 -2.08 33.26
C ARG A 50 -45.35 -1.85 33.22
N PRO A 51 -46.12 -2.69 32.51
CA PRO A 51 -47.54 -2.46 32.26
C PRO A 51 -48.42 -2.60 33.52
N SER A 52 -47.97 -3.32 34.55
CA SER A 52 -48.67 -3.45 35.82
C SER A 52 -47.70 -3.52 37.00
N ARG A 53 -48.15 -3.01 38.16
CA ARG A 53 -47.38 -3.01 39.42
C ARG A 53 -47.10 -4.43 39.94
N ASP A 54 -48.07 -5.35 39.77
CA ASP A 54 -47.96 -6.72 40.28
C ASP A 54 -47.27 -7.67 39.27
N SER A 55 -47.01 -7.20 38.05
CA SER A 55 -46.27 -7.99 37.07
C SER A 55 -44.78 -7.69 37.15
N ASN A 56 -43.96 -8.73 37.37
CA ASN A 56 -42.51 -8.65 37.17
C ASN A 56 -42.11 -8.62 35.68
N ARG A 57 -43.10 -8.58 34.77
CA ARG A 57 -42.87 -8.60 33.34
C ARG A 57 -42.50 -7.20 32.87
N THR A 58 -41.32 -7.07 32.29
CA THR A 58 -40.82 -5.84 31.70
C THR A 58 -40.87 -5.99 30.18
N GLU A 59 -41.51 -5.06 29.49
CA GLU A 59 -41.63 -5.07 28.03
C GLU A 59 -40.59 -4.14 27.42
N VAL A 60 -39.90 -4.60 26.39
CA VAL A 60 -38.95 -3.79 25.62
C VAL A 60 -39.73 -3.04 24.54
N LEU A 61 -39.64 -1.72 24.57
CA LEU A 61 -40.28 -0.81 23.63
C LEU A 61 -39.26 -0.28 22.60
N ARG A 62 -39.73 0.55 21.67
CA ARG A 62 -38.83 1.24 20.75
C ARG A 62 -38.17 2.42 21.46
N ASP A 63 -37.03 2.84 20.94
CA ASP A 63 -36.24 3.91 21.55
C ASP A 63 -37.02 5.23 21.66
N GLU A 64 -37.93 5.50 20.72
CA GLU A 64 -38.71 6.75 20.66
C GLU A 64 -39.76 6.85 21.77
N ASP A 65 -40.15 5.72 22.36
CA ASP A 65 -41.17 5.66 23.42
C ASP A 65 -40.62 6.19 24.76
N CYS A 66 -39.29 6.29 24.89
CA CYS A 66 -38.60 6.87 26.03
C CYS A 66 -38.21 8.34 25.74
N GLN A 67 -38.89 9.29 26.40
CA GLN A 67 -38.68 10.74 26.18
C GLN A 67 -37.34 11.29 26.73
N SER A 68 -36.74 10.58 27.69
CA SER A 68 -35.44 10.98 28.26
C SER A 68 -34.30 10.72 27.27
N PRO A 69 -33.18 11.45 27.34
CA PRO A 69 -32.02 11.16 26.49
C PRO A 69 -31.53 9.72 26.66
N LYS A 70 -31.34 9.01 25.54
CA LYS A 70 -30.82 7.64 25.55
C LYS A 70 -29.42 7.61 26.19
N PRO A 71 -29.21 6.84 27.27
CA PRO A 71 -27.89 6.67 27.85
C PRO A 71 -26.88 6.12 26.84
N SER A 72 -25.61 6.53 26.94
CA SER A 72 -24.57 5.99 26.05
C SER A 72 -24.43 4.47 26.24
N PRO A 73 -24.45 3.69 25.15
CA PRO A 73 -24.16 2.26 25.19
C PRO A 73 -22.66 1.95 25.20
N VAL A 74 -21.80 2.96 25.02
CA VAL A 74 -20.35 2.82 24.97
C VAL A 74 -19.69 3.80 25.93
N GLN A 75 -18.65 3.37 26.62
CA GLN A 75 -17.84 4.23 27.48
C GLN A 75 -16.36 3.86 27.38
N ALA A 76 -15.48 4.87 27.41
CA ALA A 76 -14.05 4.64 27.48
C ALA A 76 -13.66 3.98 28.82
N CYS A 77 -12.78 3.00 28.73
CA CYS A 77 -12.18 2.28 29.85
C CYS A 77 -10.66 2.17 29.65
N ASN A 78 -9.95 1.81 30.72
CA ASN A 78 -8.50 1.89 30.89
C ASN A 78 -7.94 3.31 31.02
N ARG A 79 -6.94 3.44 31.89
CA ARG A 79 -6.25 4.70 32.20
C ARG A 79 -4.73 4.52 32.35
N PHE A 80 -4.20 3.43 31.81
CA PHE A 80 -2.78 3.08 31.93
C PHE A 80 -2.18 2.91 30.54
N ASP A 81 -0.95 3.35 30.38
CA ASP A 81 -0.21 3.23 29.13
C ASP A 81 0.13 1.77 28.84
N CYS A 82 0.15 1.41 27.56
CA CYS A 82 0.67 0.11 27.15
C CYS A 82 2.18 0.04 27.38
N PRO A 83 2.75 -1.16 27.58
CA PRO A 83 4.19 -1.35 27.49
C PRO A 83 4.71 -0.95 26.10
N PRO A 84 5.94 -0.40 25.99
CA PRO A 84 6.58 -0.17 24.71
C PRO A 84 6.71 -1.46 23.90
N MET A 85 6.50 -1.38 22.59
CA MET A 85 6.59 -2.51 21.68
C MET A 85 7.14 -2.12 20.32
N TRP A 86 7.72 -3.10 19.62
CA TRP A 86 8.23 -2.91 18.26
C TRP A 86 7.08 -2.71 17.28
N ASP A 87 7.09 -1.59 16.56
CA ASP A 87 6.25 -1.29 15.41
C ASP A 87 7.06 -1.52 14.14
N THR A 88 6.72 -2.56 13.38
CA THR A 88 7.34 -2.83 12.07
C THR A 88 6.45 -2.32 10.97
N ARG A 89 6.97 -1.38 10.18
CA ARG A 89 6.32 -0.97 8.94
C ARG A 89 6.45 -2.05 7.86
N ASP A 90 5.69 -1.86 6.79
CA ASP A 90 5.80 -2.69 5.60
C ASP A 90 7.20 -2.60 4.98
N TRP A 91 7.56 -3.64 4.25
CA TRP A 91 8.80 -3.66 3.49
C TRP A 91 8.73 -2.64 2.35
N GLY A 92 9.80 -1.88 2.20
CA GLY A 92 10.00 -1.00 1.05
C GLY A 92 10.26 -1.80 -0.22
N GLN A 93 10.44 -1.08 -1.33
CA GLN A 93 10.77 -1.71 -2.61
C GLN A 93 12.10 -2.47 -2.55
N CYS A 94 12.17 -3.57 -3.29
CA CYS A 94 13.41 -4.31 -3.44
C CYS A 94 14.43 -3.47 -4.23
N SER A 95 15.68 -3.43 -3.75
CA SER A 95 16.78 -2.73 -4.43
C SER A 95 17.02 -3.15 -5.88
N GLN A 96 16.63 -4.37 -6.25
CA GLN A 96 16.71 -4.91 -7.60
C GLN A 96 15.45 -5.72 -7.90
N SER A 97 15.05 -5.83 -9.17
CA SER A 97 13.92 -6.69 -9.57
C SER A 97 14.33 -8.16 -9.75
N CYS A 98 15.61 -8.41 -9.97
CA CYS A 98 16.23 -9.72 -10.17
C CYS A 98 17.74 -9.63 -9.85
N GLY A 99 18.48 -10.74 -9.90
CA GLY A 99 19.92 -10.75 -9.60
C GLY A 99 20.22 -10.81 -8.10
N GLY A 100 19.19 -11.04 -7.29
CA GLY A 100 19.25 -10.85 -5.85
C GLY A 100 19.19 -9.37 -5.45
N GLY A 101 18.57 -9.11 -4.32
CA GLY A 101 18.48 -7.77 -3.77
C GLY A 101 18.12 -7.80 -2.31
N PHE A 102 18.12 -6.63 -1.69
CA PHE A 102 17.61 -6.43 -0.34
C PHE A 102 16.51 -5.39 -0.33
N GLN A 103 15.56 -5.59 0.58
CA GLN A 103 14.54 -4.61 0.92
C GLN A 103 14.71 -4.24 2.38
N ARG A 104 14.37 -3.00 2.71
CA ARG A 104 14.44 -2.46 4.06
C ARG A 104 13.05 -2.10 4.53
N ARG A 105 12.84 -2.20 5.84
CA ARG A 105 11.64 -1.68 6.50
C ARG A 105 12.05 -0.84 7.69
N GLN A 106 11.15 0.05 8.09
CA GLN A 106 11.32 0.79 9.33
C GLN A 106 10.88 -0.07 10.50
N VAL A 107 11.70 -0.10 11.54
CA VAL A 107 11.42 -0.76 12.83
C VAL A 107 11.59 0.33 13.89
N LEU A 108 10.52 0.64 14.61
CA LEU A 108 10.50 1.71 15.60
C LEU A 108 10.02 1.16 16.93
N CYS A 109 10.58 1.65 18.04
CA CYS A 109 10.01 1.39 19.34
C CYS A 109 8.87 2.39 19.62
N LYS A 110 7.67 1.89 19.92
CA LYS A 110 6.49 2.75 20.16
C LYS A 110 5.74 2.35 21.41
N GLN A 111 5.15 3.34 22.08
CA GLN A 111 4.28 3.16 23.23
C GLN A 111 2.93 3.82 22.96
N ARG A 112 1.84 3.07 23.22
CA ARG A 112 0.48 3.61 23.18
C ARG A 112 0.10 4.13 24.56
N LEU A 113 -0.23 5.41 24.65
CA LEU A 113 -0.60 6.06 25.90
C LEU A 113 -2.11 5.93 26.18
N ALA A 114 -2.49 6.18 27.44
CA ALA A 114 -3.87 6.10 27.91
C ALA A 114 -4.82 7.13 27.25
N ASP A 115 -4.28 8.23 26.72
CA ASP A 115 -5.02 9.23 25.95
C ASP A 115 -5.22 8.86 24.47
N GLY A 116 -4.65 7.72 24.04
CA GLY A 116 -4.71 7.20 22.68
C GLY A 116 -3.58 7.68 21.78
N SER A 117 -2.74 8.59 22.24
CA SER A 117 -1.55 9.02 21.51
C SER A 117 -0.51 7.89 21.43
N ILE A 118 0.39 8.02 20.46
CA ILE A 118 1.49 7.07 20.24
C ILE A 118 2.79 7.84 20.34
N LEU A 119 3.63 7.42 21.29
CA LEU A 119 4.95 7.99 21.52
C LEU A 119 6.00 7.10 20.85
N GLU A 120 6.88 7.69 20.04
CA GLU A 120 8.08 7.00 19.55
C GLU A 120 9.18 7.12 20.59
N LEU A 121 9.78 5.98 20.95
CA LEU A 121 10.80 5.85 21.98
C LEU A 121 12.12 5.36 21.38
N PRO A 122 13.26 5.54 22.08
CA PRO A 122 14.50 4.86 21.73
C PRO A 122 14.37 3.33 21.80
N ASP A 123 15.11 2.63 20.95
CA ASP A 123 15.15 1.17 20.84
C ASP A 123 15.39 0.44 22.17
N THR A 124 16.09 1.07 23.12
CA THR A 124 16.38 0.52 24.45
C THR A 124 15.15 0.31 25.33
N PHE A 125 14.03 0.96 25.02
CA PHE A 125 12.79 0.84 25.79
C PHE A 125 11.93 -0.35 25.36
N CYS A 126 12.15 -0.88 24.16
CA CYS A 126 11.38 -2.00 23.68
C CYS A 126 11.94 -3.32 24.20
N PRO A 127 11.07 -4.24 24.66
CA PRO A 127 11.51 -5.55 25.11
C PRO A 127 12.00 -6.37 23.92
N SER A 128 12.90 -7.32 24.20
CA SER A 128 13.45 -8.26 23.22
C SER A 128 14.34 -7.62 22.15
N LYS A 129 15.03 -8.47 21.37
CA LYS A 129 15.85 -8.03 20.25
C LYS A 129 15.00 -7.39 19.16
N SER A 130 15.48 -6.26 18.62
CA SER A 130 14.85 -5.56 17.50
C SER A 130 14.61 -6.50 16.30
N PRO A 131 13.40 -6.51 15.72
CA PRO A 131 13.13 -7.22 14.47
C PRO A 131 14.09 -6.81 13.34
N ALA A 132 14.32 -7.70 12.38
CA ALA A 132 15.17 -7.39 11.23
C ALA A 132 14.62 -6.20 10.44
N ASN A 133 15.47 -5.22 10.16
CA ASN A 133 15.17 -4.05 9.33
C ASN A 133 15.53 -4.25 7.84
N GLN A 134 16.18 -5.37 7.51
CA GLN A 134 16.59 -5.72 6.15
C GLN A 134 16.38 -7.21 5.91
N GLN A 135 15.93 -7.57 4.71
CA GLN A 135 15.82 -8.97 4.28
C GLN A 135 16.12 -9.12 2.78
N PRO A 136 16.57 -10.31 2.34
CA PRO A 136 16.72 -10.59 0.91
C PRO A 136 15.37 -10.56 0.20
N CYS A 137 15.40 -10.13 -1.05
CA CYS A 137 14.26 -10.07 -1.95
C CYS A 137 14.73 -10.29 -3.40
N ALA A 138 13.77 -10.20 -4.32
CA ALA A 138 13.95 -10.47 -5.74
C ALA A 138 14.35 -11.91 -6.09
N LYS A 139 14.07 -12.26 -7.34
CA LYS A 139 14.50 -13.54 -7.90
C LYS A 139 16.01 -13.51 -8.08
N ARG A 140 16.66 -14.66 -7.87
CA ARG A 140 18.09 -14.80 -8.14
C ARG A 140 18.40 -14.63 -9.61
N GLU A 141 17.58 -15.23 -10.47
CA GLU A 141 17.75 -15.14 -11.92
C GLU A 141 17.07 -13.92 -12.53
N CYS A 142 17.82 -13.22 -13.40
CA CYS A 142 17.28 -12.18 -14.25
C CYS A 142 16.73 -12.73 -15.57
N PRO A 143 15.60 -12.20 -16.06
CA PRO A 143 15.16 -12.48 -17.41
C PRO A 143 16.20 -11.98 -18.42
N PRO A 144 16.38 -12.66 -19.56
CA PRO A 144 17.32 -12.23 -20.58
C PRO A 144 16.87 -10.92 -21.22
N GLN A 145 17.84 -10.10 -21.63
CA GLN A 145 17.61 -8.77 -22.18
C GLN A 145 18.33 -8.55 -23.51
N TRP A 146 17.76 -7.70 -24.35
CA TRP A 146 18.38 -7.26 -25.59
C TRP A 146 19.54 -6.32 -25.29
N VAL A 147 20.73 -6.69 -25.74
CA VAL A 147 21.93 -5.85 -25.65
C VAL A 147 22.34 -5.46 -27.05
N THR A 148 22.55 -4.17 -27.29
CA THR A 148 22.96 -3.64 -28.59
C THR A 148 24.41 -3.19 -28.58
N THR A 149 25.05 -3.27 -29.74
CA THR A 149 26.31 -2.57 -30.00
C THR A 149 26.06 -1.09 -30.28
N ASP A 150 27.13 -0.32 -30.34
CA ASP A 150 27.09 1.00 -30.96
C ASP A 150 26.68 0.89 -32.44
N TRP A 151 26.13 1.99 -32.95
CA TRP A 151 25.80 2.12 -34.35
C TRP A 151 27.07 2.18 -35.20
N THR A 152 27.05 1.48 -36.34
CA THR A 152 28.11 1.61 -37.34
C THR A 152 28.19 3.04 -37.88
N GLN A 153 29.31 3.38 -38.51
CA GLN A 153 29.37 4.58 -39.36
C GLN A 153 28.28 4.54 -40.43
N CYS A 154 27.89 5.72 -40.93
CA CYS A 154 26.93 5.84 -42.02
C CYS A 154 27.45 5.07 -43.24
N SER A 155 26.55 4.34 -43.93
CA SER A 155 26.92 3.53 -45.11
C SER A 155 27.44 4.34 -46.29
N VAL A 156 27.27 5.66 -46.24
CA VAL A 156 27.72 6.62 -47.24
C VAL A 156 28.63 7.64 -46.58
N THR A 157 29.48 8.30 -47.37
CA THR A 157 30.29 9.45 -46.93
C THR A 157 29.64 10.79 -47.26
N CYS A 158 28.60 10.79 -48.08
CA CYS A 158 27.78 11.94 -48.47
C CYS A 158 26.33 11.50 -48.76
N GLY A 159 25.37 12.40 -48.61
CA GLY A 159 23.94 12.15 -48.87
C GLY A 159 23.27 11.29 -47.79
N ASN A 160 22.20 10.59 -48.19
CA ASN A 160 21.42 9.74 -47.29
C ASN A 160 21.94 8.30 -47.32
N GLY A 161 22.12 7.73 -46.13
CA GLY A 161 22.49 6.34 -45.94
C GLY A 161 21.81 5.73 -44.72
N ILE A 162 22.36 4.61 -44.28
CA ILE A 162 21.88 3.89 -43.11
C ILE A 162 23.03 3.52 -42.18
N GLN A 163 22.73 3.51 -40.88
CA GLN A 163 23.57 2.88 -39.87
C GLN A 163 22.94 1.56 -39.44
N ARG A 164 23.78 0.61 -39.06
CA ARG A 164 23.36 -0.68 -38.53
C ARG A 164 23.87 -0.84 -37.10
N LEU A 165 23.15 -1.61 -36.29
CA LEU A 165 23.66 -2.12 -35.02
C LEU A 165 23.41 -3.62 -34.93
N GLN A 166 24.16 -4.30 -34.07
CA GLN A 166 23.86 -5.67 -33.69
C GLN A 166 23.04 -5.65 -32.40
N ALA A 167 22.01 -6.50 -32.35
CA ALA A 167 21.19 -6.70 -31.15
C ALA A 167 21.19 -8.20 -30.83
N VAL A 168 21.68 -8.56 -29.66
CA VAL A 168 21.80 -9.94 -29.19
C VAL A 168 21.07 -10.10 -27.87
N CYS A 169 20.36 -11.22 -27.70
CA CYS A 169 19.69 -11.53 -26.44
C CYS A 169 20.73 -12.11 -25.48
N ARG A 170 20.91 -11.52 -24.30
CA ARG A 170 21.89 -11.97 -23.30
C ARG A 170 21.21 -12.30 -21.96
N LYS A 171 21.66 -13.37 -21.30
CA LYS A 171 21.26 -13.75 -19.93
C LYS A 171 22.45 -13.62 -18.99
N GLN A 172 22.20 -13.16 -17.76
CA GLN A 172 23.19 -13.19 -16.68
C GLN A 172 23.35 -14.59 -16.11
N ARG A 173 24.59 -14.95 -15.80
CA ARG A 173 24.99 -16.16 -15.08
C ARG A 173 25.16 -15.83 -13.59
N GLU A 174 25.12 -16.86 -12.74
CA GLU A 174 25.29 -16.74 -11.29
C GLU A 174 26.62 -16.12 -10.86
N ASP A 175 27.67 -16.20 -11.69
CA ASP A 175 29.00 -15.62 -11.45
C ASP A 175 29.12 -14.14 -11.92
N GLY A 176 28.02 -13.53 -12.39
CA GLY A 176 28.00 -12.18 -12.96
C GLY A 176 28.40 -12.10 -14.45
N GLY A 177 28.79 -13.22 -15.06
CA GLY A 177 29.05 -13.31 -16.50
C GLY A 177 27.76 -13.18 -17.32
N HIS A 178 27.88 -12.74 -18.58
CA HIS A 178 26.75 -12.70 -19.51
C HIS A 178 27.02 -13.64 -20.68
N TRP A 179 25.98 -14.34 -21.16
CA TRP A 179 26.08 -15.20 -22.34
C TRP A 179 24.91 -14.96 -23.30
N THR A 180 25.14 -15.21 -24.58
CA THR A 180 24.16 -14.98 -25.64
C THR A 180 23.20 -16.16 -25.74
N VAL A 181 21.91 -15.90 -25.53
CA VAL A 181 20.81 -16.88 -25.68
C VAL A 181 20.11 -16.69 -27.02
N ASP A 182 19.21 -17.61 -27.36
CA ASP A 182 18.30 -17.44 -28.49
C ASP A 182 17.45 -16.16 -28.37
N SER A 183 17.18 -15.54 -29.50
CA SER A 183 16.32 -14.36 -29.63
C SER A 183 14.90 -14.52 -29.08
N GLU A 184 14.34 -15.73 -29.10
CA GLU A 184 12.98 -16.03 -28.62
C GLU A 184 12.85 -15.91 -27.10
N ASN A 185 13.98 -16.06 -26.37
CA ASN A 185 13.99 -15.93 -24.92
C ASN A 185 13.88 -14.48 -24.46
N CYS A 186 14.21 -13.51 -25.33
CA CYS A 186 13.99 -12.10 -25.05
C CYS A 186 12.60 -11.65 -25.49
N SER A 187 12.02 -10.69 -24.77
CA SER A 187 10.72 -10.12 -25.13
C SER A 187 10.73 -9.54 -26.56
N PRO A 188 9.79 -9.95 -27.43
CA PRO A 188 9.65 -9.39 -28.78
C PRO A 188 9.28 -7.91 -28.75
N MET A 189 8.51 -7.46 -27.75
CA MET A 189 8.10 -6.07 -27.59
C MET A 189 9.26 -5.15 -27.25
N ALA A 190 10.31 -5.67 -26.62
CA ALA A 190 11.51 -4.92 -26.27
C ALA A 190 12.62 -5.03 -27.34
N ARG A 191 12.32 -5.61 -28.52
CA ARG A 191 13.34 -5.85 -29.55
C ARG A 191 13.73 -4.54 -30.24
N PRO A 192 15.01 -4.13 -30.21
CA PRO A 192 15.45 -2.86 -30.76
C PRO A 192 15.54 -2.87 -32.29
N THR A 193 15.33 -1.70 -32.90
CA THR A 193 15.51 -1.50 -34.34
C THR A 193 17.00 -1.55 -34.70
N ARG A 194 17.36 -2.40 -35.67
CA ARG A 194 18.76 -2.64 -36.05
C ARG A 194 19.27 -1.76 -37.18
N ILE A 195 18.40 -0.96 -37.79
CA ILE A 195 18.70 -0.09 -38.93
C ILE A 195 18.08 1.27 -38.65
N ARG A 196 18.85 2.35 -38.84
CA ARG A 196 18.33 3.72 -38.81
C ARG A 196 18.89 4.55 -39.96
N PRO A 197 18.16 5.55 -40.44
CA PRO A 197 18.67 6.48 -41.44
C PRO A 197 19.79 7.37 -40.86
N CYS A 198 20.72 7.77 -41.71
CA CYS A 198 21.71 8.82 -41.45
C CYS A 198 21.81 9.73 -42.67
N SER A 199 22.01 11.03 -42.43
CA SER A 199 22.16 12.03 -43.48
C SER A 199 23.46 12.79 -43.29
N LEU A 200 24.34 12.69 -44.29
CA LEU A 200 25.60 13.42 -44.38
C LEU A 200 25.48 14.56 -45.41
N ARG A 201 26.57 15.32 -45.57
CA ARG A 201 26.68 16.43 -46.53
C ARG A 201 26.30 15.97 -47.95
N LEU A 202 25.72 16.86 -48.76
CA LEU A 202 25.34 16.54 -50.14
C LEU A 202 26.55 16.04 -50.94
N CYS A 203 26.33 15.04 -51.79
CA CYS A 203 27.36 14.53 -52.67
C CYS A 203 27.65 15.56 -53.77
N GLU A 204 28.91 15.99 -53.89
CA GLU A 204 29.36 16.77 -55.02
C GLU A 204 29.38 15.87 -56.25
N SER A 205 28.56 16.21 -57.26
CA SER A 205 28.68 15.58 -58.57
C SER A 205 30.01 16.01 -59.18
N LYS A 206 30.85 15.05 -59.57
CA LYS A 206 32.01 15.39 -60.40
C LYS A 206 31.48 16.05 -61.66
N ARG A 207 31.80 17.34 -61.85
CA ARG A 207 31.49 18.06 -63.07
C ARG A 207 32.15 17.32 -64.25
N PRO A 208 31.52 17.25 -65.45
CA PRO A 208 32.10 16.58 -66.62
C PRO A 208 33.43 17.16 -67.11
N SER A 209 33.92 18.27 -66.52
CA SER A 209 35.07 19.04 -66.97
C SER A 209 36.44 18.37 -66.74
N ASP A 210 36.53 17.29 -65.96
CA ASP A 210 37.82 16.65 -65.65
C ASP A 210 38.31 15.63 -66.69
N TRP A 211 37.54 15.36 -67.75
CA TRP A 211 37.98 14.50 -68.87
C TRP A 211 38.75 15.26 -69.97
N LEU A 212 38.76 16.60 -69.94
CA LEU A 212 39.43 17.41 -70.97
C LEU A 212 40.95 17.54 -70.78
N TYR A 213 41.51 17.19 -69.61
CA TYR A 213 42.96 17.25 -69.37
C TYR A 213 43.73 15.99 -69.80
N VAL A 214 43.05 14.87 -70.09
CA VAL A 214 43.73 13.63 -70.53
C VAL A 214 43.81 13.52 -72.06
N ILE A 215 42.96 14.23 -72.81
CA ILE A 215 42.96 14.18 -74.28
C ILE A 215 44.02 15.10 -74.90
N HIS A 216 44.47 16.15 -74.20
CA HIS A 216 45.48 17.08 -74.73
C HIS A 216 46.93 16.58 -74.72
N LEU A 217 47.24 15.49 -73.99
CA LEU A 217 48.60 14.93 -73.94
C LEU A 217 48.87 13.85 -74.99
N TYR A 218 47.86 13.36 -75.72
CA TYR A 218 48.02 12.30 -76.74
C TYR A 218 47.93 12.78 -78.19
N ARG A 219 48.02 14.09 -78.47
CA ARG A 219 47.91 14.63 -79.84
C ARG A 219 49.15 15.33 -80.40
N PHE A 220 50.30 15.23 -79.73
CA PHE A 220 51.57 15.83 -80.19
C PHE A 220 52.69 14.84 -80.54
N ILE A 221 52.37 13.56 -80.74
CA ILE A 221 53.33 12.61 -81.33
C ILE A 221 52.67 12.06 -82.59
N VAL A 222 52.90 12.72 -83.72
CA VAL A 222 53.03 12.20 -85.10
C VAL A 222 53.02 13.41 -86.06
N CYS A 223 54.00 13.42 -86.99
CA CYS A 223 54.25 14.35 -88.11
C CYS A 223 55.05 15.62 -87.80
N SER A 224 56.39 15.54 -87.89
CA SER A 224 57.20 16.00 -89.05
C SER A 224 58.68 15.97 -88.72
#